data_AF-A0AAW4VB07-F1
#
_entry.id   AF-A0AAW4VB07-F1
#
_cell.length_a   1.000
_cell.length_b   1.000
_cell.length_c   1.000
_cell.angle_alpha   90.00
_cell.angle_beta   90.00
_cell.angle_gamma   90.00
#
_symmetry.space_group_name_H-M   'P 1'
#
loop_
_entity.id
_entity.type
_entity.pdbx_description
1 polymer ?
#
loop_
_entity_poly.entity_id
_entity_poly.type
_entity_poly.pdbx_seq_one_letter_code
_entity_poly.pdbx_strand_id
1 'polypeptide(L)'
;MQTPPILERYIHTIFRKQVIDFNSESDPRKADSIFHLENECVCFHTGLYTPQYKGIYGYFERNNFSDSLRDWYFRGFCDELSPKLRYIKPLPQKPVYHMAQSGINFNPEWPIRVNVNHILGDEENLERIPAKIRKVKNLPLLFETAVELGRRKSVIEPGLVVPQGYQGRVQYLLPVYLTNMQKPDLAMTLAVMDGYYLGNTCLTLEMHI
;
A
#
# COMPACT_ATOMS: atom_id res chain seq x y z
N MET A 1 -4.93 -10.07 16.43
CA MET A 1 -3.74 -9.71 15.64
C MET A 1 -4.04 -8.38 14.98
N GLN A 2 -3.29 -7.32 15.30
CA GLN A 2 -3.44 -6.03 14.62
C GLN A 2 -2.90 -6.15 13.20
N THR A 3 -3.70 -5.74 12.21
CA THR A 3 -3.28 -5.61 10.82
C THR A 3 -2.14 -4.59 10.73
N PRO A 4 -1.07 -4.82 9.94
CA PRO A 4 -0.02 -3.82 9.77
C PRO A 4 -0.60 -2.49 9.25
N PRO A 5 -0.29 -1.32 9.84
CA PRO A 5 -0.87 -0.03 9.45
C PRO A 5 -0.67 0.32 7.96
N ILE A 6 0.43 -0.15 7.37
CA ILE A 6 0.72 0.00 5.94
C ILE A 6 -0.33 -0.71 5.09
N LEU A 7 -0.71 -1.94 5.47
CA LEU A 7 -1.65 -2.76 4.72
C LEU A 7 -3.05 -2.14 4.77
N GLU A 8 -3.46 -1.67 5.95
CA GLU A 8 -4.73 -0.96 6.11
C GLU A 8 -4.80 0.29 5.22
N ARG A 9 -3.76 1.14 5.26
CA ARG A 9 -3.68 2.33 4.41
C ARG A 9 -3.68 1.99 2.92
N TYR A 10 -2.96 0.94 2.53
CA TYR A 10 -2.95 0.44 1.16
C TYR A 10 -4.37 0.06 0.71
N ILE A 11 -5.08 -0.76 1.50
CA ILE A 11 -6.45 -1.17 1.20
C ILE A 11 -7.39 0.04 1.12
N HIS A 12 -7.29 0.98 2.05
CA HIS A 12 -8.08 2.21 2.00
C HIS A 12 -7.82 3.05 0.74
N THR A 13 -6.57 3.15 0.33
CA THR A 13 -6.18 3.89 -0.89
C THR A 13 -6.75 3.21 -2.13
N ILE A 14 -6.60 1.89 -2.22
CA ILE A 14 -7.11 1.06 -3.32
C ILE A 14 -8.64 1.13 -3.42
N PHE A 15 -9.33 1.06 -2.29
CA PHE A 15 -10.78 1.21 -2.21
C PHE A 15 -11.23 2.59 -2.71
N ARG A 16 -10.66 3.67 -2.14
CA ARG A 16 -10.99 5.05 -2.54
C ARG A 16 -10.76 5.27 -4.03
N LYS A 17 -9.65 4.77 -4.57
CA LYS A 17 -9.35 4.88 -6.00
C LYS A 17 -10.40 4.18 -6.85
N GLN A 18 -10.70 2.91 -6.57
CA GLN A 18 -11.67 2.16 -7.37
C GLN A 18 -13.08 2.76 -7.32
N VAL A 19 -13.48 3.35 -6.19
CA VAL A 19 -14.73 4.10 -6.09
C VAL A 19 -14.71 5.34 -7.00
N ILE A 20 -13.60 6.08 -7.05
CA ILE A 20 -13.46 7.23 -7.96
C ILE A 20 -13.51 6.76 -9.42
N ASP A 21 -12.76 5.72 -9.78
CA ASP A 21 -12.71 5.18 -11.14
C ASP A 21 -14.10 4.65 -11.57
N PHE A 22 -14.81 3.95 -10.68
CA PHE A 22 -16.19 3.49 -10.89
C PHE A 22 -17.15 4.64 -11.15
N ASN A 23 -17.14 5.67 -10.31
CA ASN A 23 -18.02 6.84 -10.46
C ASN A 23 -17.69 7.69 -11.70
N SER A 24 -16.48 7.57 -12.25
CA SER A 24 -16.03 8.34 -13.42
C SER A 24 -16.21 7.59 -14.74
N GLU A 25 -16.46 6.28 -14.70
CA GLU A 25 -16.64 5.44 -15.88
C GLU A 25 -18.09 5.57 -16.39
N SER A 26 -18.23 5.86 -17.69
CA SER A 26 -19.52 6.08 -18.32
C SER A 26 -20.16 4.78 -18.82
N ASP A 27 -19.36 3.74 -19.06
CA ASP A 27 -19.83 2.42 -19.46
C ASP A 27 -20.11 1.53 -18.22
N PRO A 28 -21.38 1.18 -17.94
CA PRO A 28 -21.74 0.38 -16.76
C PRO A 28 -21.01 -0.96 -16.68
N ARG A 29 -20.77 -1.62 -17.83
CA ARG A 29 -20.08 -2.92 -17.85
C ARG A 29 -18.61 -2.79 -17.46
N LYS A 30 -17.98 -1.67 -17.82
CA LYS A 30 -16.60 -1.37 -17.40
C LYS A 30 -16.57 -0.95 -15.95
N ALA A 31 -17.53 -0.15 -15.49
CA ALA A 31 -17.67 0.23 -14.09
C ALA A 31 -17.77 -1.01 -13.18
N ASP A 32 -18.65 -1.97 -13.53
CA ASP A 32 -18.78 -3.24 -12.79
C ASP A 32 -17.48 -4.07 -12.77
N SER A 33 -16.69 -3.99 -13.83
CA SER A 33 -15.38 -4.65 -13.90
C SER A 33 -14.30 -3.94 -13.06
N ILE A 34 -14.54 -2.71 -12.58
CA ILE A 34 -13.63 -1.97 -11.69
C ILE A 34 -14.07 -2.16 -10.23
N PHE A 35 -15.36 -2.01 -9.98
CA PHE A 35 -15.96 -2.06 -8.65
C PHE A 35 -17.39 -2.57 -8.81
N HIS A 36 -17.68 -3.73 -8.24
CA HIS A 36 -19.01 -4.32 -8.37
C HIS A 36 -19.93 -3.75 -7.28
N LEU A 37 -21.05 -3.18 -7.71
CA LEU A 37 -22.08 -2.63 -6.84
C LEU A 37 -23.46 -3.08 -7.35
N GLU A 38 -23.98 -4.17 -6.78
CA GLU A 38 -25.34 -4.64 -7.01
C GLU A 38 -26.12 -4.66 -5.70
N ASN A 39 -27.46 -4.59 -5.78
CA ASN A 39 -28.39 -4.36 -4.67
C ASN A 39 -28.12 -5.13 -3.36
N GLU A 40 -27.43 -6.27 -3.41
CA GLU A 40 -27.17 -7.12 -2.24
C GLU A 40 -25.68 -7.18 -1.83
N CYS A 41 -24.74 -6.79 -2.69
CA CYS A 41 -23.31 -6.89 -2.38
C CYS A 41 -22.42 -5.85 -3.08
N VAL A 42 -21.30 -5.56 -2.43
CA VAL A 42 -20.21 -4.75 -3.00
C VAL A 42 -18.94 -5.56 -3.00
N CYS A 43 -18.23 -5.55 -4.14
CA CYS A 43 -16.96 -6.23 -4.26
C CYS A 43 -15.94 -5.40 -5.03
N PHE A 44 -14.69 -5.45 -4.58
CA PHE A 44 -13.57 -4.82 -5.28
C PHE A 44 -12.31 -5.67 -5.14
N HIS A 45 -11.41 -5.57 -6.11
CA HIS A 45 -10.15 -6.29 -6.08
C HIS A 45 -9.11 -5.50 -5.27
N THR A 46 -8.45 -6.12 -4.30
CA THR A 46 -7.49 -5.40 -3.43
C THR A 46 -6.13 -5.15 -4.08
N GLY A 47 -5.84 -5.87 -5.15
CA GLY A 47 -4.54 -5.84 -5.85
C GLY A 47 -3.49 -6.76 -5.20
N LEU A 48 -3.83 -7.38 -4.08
CA LEU A 48 -3.03 -8.37 -3.37
C LEU A 48 -3.41 -9.79 -3.81
N TYR A 49 -2.50 -10.71 -3.51
CA TYR A 49 -2.63 -12.11 -3.87
C TYR A 49 -2.37 -13.01 -2.67
N THR A 50 -3.02 -14.17 -2.67
CA THR A 50 -2.65 -15.27 -1.78
C THR A 50 -1.27 -15.83 -2.17
N PRO A 51 -0.61 -16.64 -1.32
CA PRO A 51 0.64 -17.31 -1.68
C PRO A 51 0.52 -18.21 -2.93
N GLN A 52 -0.69 -18.63 -3.28
CA GLN A 52 -0.99 -19.40 -4.49
C GLN A 52 -1.37 -18.51 -5.69
N TYR A 53 -1.07 -17.21 -5.61
CA TYR A 53 -1.32 -16.23 -6.67
C TYR A 53 -2.79 -16.05 -7.06
N LYS A 54 -3.71 -16.25 -6.12
CA LYS A 54 -5.14 -15.93 -6.32
C LYS A 54 -5.44 -14.51 -5.87
N GLY A 55 -6.22 -13.76 -6.64
CA GLY A 55 -6.60 -12.39 -6.30
C GLY A 55 -7.38 -12.34 -4.99
N ILE A 56 -7.08 -11.35 -4.15
CA ILE A 56 -7.81 -11.08 -2.90
C ILE A 56 -8.79 -9.94 -3.13
N TYR A 57 -10.03 -10.13 -2.69
CA TYR A 57 -11.15 -9.23 -2.87
C TYR A 57 -11.69 -8.75 -1.52
N GLY A 58 -12.05 -7.47 -1.44
CA GLY A 58 -12.84 -6.94 -0.33
C GLY A 58 -14.33 -7.12 -0.63
N TYR A 59 -15.09 -7.58 0.36
CA TYR A 59 -16.50 -7.91 0.19
C TYR A 59 -17.38 -7.25 1.27
N PHE A 60 -18.45 -6.60 0.83
CA PHE A 60 -19.48 -6.01 1.68
C PHE A 60 -20.83 -6.61 1.32
N GLU A 61 -21.69 -6.70 2.33
CA GLU A 61 -23.09 -7.08 2.16
C GLU A 61 -23.97 -5.91 2.56
N ARG A 62 -25.20 -5.91 2.04
CA ARG A 62 -26.20 -4.94 2.46
C ARG A 62 -26.51 -5.10 3.95
N ASN A 63 -26.61 -3.97 4.62
CA ASN A 63 -26.94 -3.94 6.03
C ASN A 63 -28.45 -4.10 6.22
N ASN A 64 -28.88 -5.20 6.83
CA ASN A 64 -30.30 -5.48 7.08
C ASN A 64 -30.78 -5.01 8.46
N PHE A 65 -29.95 -4.30 9.22
CA PHE A 65 -30.31 -3.76 10.53
C PHE A 65 -30.90 -2.35 10.40
N SER A 66 -32.17 -2.20 10.77
CA SER A 66 -32.97 -0.98 10.61
C SER A 66 -32.46 0.26 11.37
N ASP A 67 -31.62 0.08 12.39
CA ASP A 67 -31.12 1.17 13.26
C ASP A 67 -29.77 1.73 12.81
N SER A 68 -29.20 1.25 11.70
CA SER A 68 -27.92 1.72 11.19
C SER A 68 -28.11 2.65 9.99
N LEU A 69 -27.54 3.85 10.04
CA LEU A 69 -27.49 4.80 8.92
C LEU A 69 -26.55 4.36 7.77
N ARG A 70 -25.94 3.18 7.85
CA ARG A 70 -24.97 2.68 6.86
C ARG A 70 -25.58 1.54 6.05
N ASP A 71 -25.68 1.75 4.75
CA ASP A 71 -26.27 0.78 3.81
C ASP A 71 -25.42 -0.50 3.63
N TRP A 72 -24.13 -0.45 3.94
CA TRP A 72 -23.17 -1.52 3.65
C TRP A 72 -22.34 -1.92 4.87
N TYR A 73 -22.15 -3.24 5.04
CA TYR A 73 -21.36 -3.83 6.12
C TYR A 73 -20.16 -4.62 5.55
N PHE A 74 -18.95 -4.29 6.00
CA PHE A 74 -17.74 -4.99 5.58
C PHE A 74 -17.69 -6.39 6.19
N ARG A 75 -17.74 -7.42 5.36
CA ARG A 75 -17.72 -8.83 5.79
C ARG A 75 -16.32 -9.41 5.88
N GLY A 76 -15.36 -8.88 5.11
CA GLY A 76 -13.97 -9.33 5.12
C GLY A 76 -13.36 -9.50 3.74
N PHE A 77 -12.22 -10.16 3.71
CA PHE A 77 -11.47 -10.47 2.48
C PHE A 77 -11.68 -11.93 2.05
N CYS A 78 -11.73 -12.18 0.75
CA CYS A 78 -11.84 -13.53 0.21
C CYS A 78 -11.13 -13.66 -1.14
N ASP A 79 -10.81 -14.88 -1.56
CA ASP A 79 -10.24 -15.13 -2.89
C ASP A 79 -11.34 -15.38 -3.94
N GLU A 80 -10.93 -15.43 -5.21
CA GLU A 80 -11.81 -15.64 -6.37
C GLU A 80 -12.65 -16.93 -6.32
N LEU A 81 -12.27 -17.93 -5.51
CA LEU A 81 -13.00 -19.20 -5.38
C LEU A 81 -14.04 -19.18 -4.26
N SER A 82 -14.11 -18.09 -3.50
CA SER A 82 -15.06 -17.93 -2.41
C SER A 82 -16.51 -18.08 -2.88
N PRO A 83 -17.36 -18.86 -2.18
CA PRO A 83 -18.78 -18.97 -2.50
C PRO A 83 -19.50 -17.62 -2.54
N LYS A 84 -18.98 -16.61 -1.83
CA LYS A 84 -19.52 -15.24 -1.79
C LYS A 84 -19.40 -14.52 -3.13
N LEU A 85 -18.43 -14.88 -3.97
CA LEU A 85 -18.18 -14.25 -5.27
C LEU A 85 -18.83 -15.01 -6.43
N ARG A 86 -19.52 -16.13 -6.16
CA ARG A 86 -20.06 -17.05 -7.18
C ARG A 86 -20.99 -16.37 -8.20
N TYR A 87 -21.75 -15.38 -7.75
CA TYR A 87 -22.76 -14.70 -8.57
C TYR A 87 -22.29 -13.36 -9.14
N ILE A 88 -21.09 -12.91 -8.79
CA ILE A 88 -20.53 -11.64 -9.26
C ILE A 88 -19.94 -11.86 -10.65
N LYS A 89 -20.54 -11.25 -11.68
CA LYS A 89 -20.07 -11.34 -13.06
C LYS A 89 -20.23 -10.00 -13.79
N PRO A 90 -19.13 -9.38 -14.27
CA PRO A 90 -17.73 -9.82 -14.14
C PRO A 90 -17.21 -9.68 -12.70
N LEU A 91 -16.21 -10.47 -12.31
CA LEU A 91 -15.44 -10.16 -11.10
C LEU A 91 -14.67 -8.85 -11.33
N PRO A 92 -14.58 -7.98 -10.31
CA PRO A 92 -13.72 -6.80 -10.36
C PRO A 92 -12.29 -7.19 -10.74
N GLN A 93 -11.74 -6.51 -11.73
CA GLN A 93 -10.38 -6.74 -12.20
C GLN A 93 -9.39 -6.09 -11.25
N LYS A 94 -8.14 -6.54 -11.32
CA LYS A 94 -7.05 -5.89 -10.58
C LYS A 94 -7.06 -4.39 -10.85
N PRO A 95 -7.04 -3.53 -9.79
CA PRO A 95 -7.06 -2.09 -9.97
C PRO A 95 -5.90 -1.66 -10.84
N VAL A 96 -6.22 -0.99 -11.95
CA VAL A 96 -5.23 -0.44 -12.86
C VAL A 96 -5.00 1.01 -12.45
N TYR A 97 -3.76 1.32 -12.10
CA TYR A 97 -3.33 2.70 -12.03
C TYR A 97 -3.06 3.13 -13.49
N HIS A 98 -3.87 4.02 -14.07
CA HIS A 98 -3.56 4.63 -15.37
C HIS A 98 -2.18 5.32 -15.37
N MET A 99 -1.67 5.65 -14.18
CA MET A 99 -0.31 6.09 -13.94
C MET A 99 0.74 5.00 -14.27
N ALA A 100 0.44 3.71 -14.08
CA ALA A 100 1.36 2.60 -14.36
C ALA A 100 1.72 2.46 -15.85
N GLN A 101 0.90 2.99 -16.78
CA GLN A 101 1.22 2.98 -18.21
C GLN A 101 2.27 4.03 -18.62
N SER A 102 2.66 4.94 -17.71
CA SER A 102 3.65 6.01 -17.97
C SER A 102 5.04 5.75 -17.36
N GLY A 103 5.33 4.56 -16.83
CA GLY A 103 6.60 4.25 -16.14
C GLY A 103 6.57 4.42 -14.62
N ILE A 104 5.39 4.32 -14.00
CA ILE A 104 5.13 4.62 -12.56
C ILE A 104 5.05 3.35 -11.70
N ASN A 105 5.71 2.27 -12.11
CA ASN A 105 5.97 1.13 -11.22
C ASN A 105 7.31 1.34 -10.51
N PHE A 106 7.38 0.96 -9.23
CA PHE A 106 8.65 0.97 -8.53
C PHE A 106 9.63 0.05 -9.27
N ASN A 107 10.75 0.61 -9.72
CA ASN A 107 11.81 -0.12 -10.40
C ASN A 107 12.90 -0.45 -9.37
N PRO A 108 12.97 -1.69 -8.89
CA PRO A 108 13.94 -2.03 -7.88
C PRO A 108 15.39 -1.91 -8.37
N GLU A 109 15.66 -1.90 -9.68
CA GLU A 109 17.01 -1.72 -10.23
C GLU A 109 17.55 -0.29 -10.06
N TRP A 110 16.69 0.69 -9.82
CA TRP A 110 17.12 2.06 -9.59
C TRP A 110 17.75 2.21 -8.21
N PRO A 111 18.91 2.90 -8.10
CA PRO A 111 19.54 3.14 -6.82
C PRO A 111 18.68 4.05 -5.95
N ILE A 112 18.72 3.82 -4.64
CA ILE A 112 18.09 4.70 -3.65
C ILE A 112 19.18 5.54 -3.02
N ARG A 113 19.10 6.86 -3.20
CA ARG A 113 19.98 7.83 -2.55
C ARG A 113 19.30 8.35 -1.31
N VAL A 114 19.90 8.09 -0.16
CA VAL A 114 19.36 8.47 1.15
C VAL A 114 20.09 9.70 1.66
N ASN A 115 19.35 10.75 2.01
CA ASN A 115 19.97 11.90 2.67
C ASN A 115 20.07 11.63 4.19
N VAL A 116 21.03 10.79 4.56
CA VAL A 116 21.18 10.31 5.95
C VAL A 116 21.44 11.46 6.93
N ASN A 117 22.22 12.46 6.52
CA ASN A 117 22.51 13.62 7.36
C ASN A 117 21.25 14.44 7.65
N HIS A 118 20.35 14.60 6.68
CA HIS A 118 19.08 15.28 6.91
C HIS A 118 18.14 14.44 7.78
N ILE A 119 18.03 13.13 7.51
CA ILE A 119 17.13 12.23 8.23
C ILE A 119 17.56 12.01 9.68
N LEU A 120 18.86 11.87 9.94
CA LEU A 120 19.38 11.60 11.29
C LEU A 120 19.87 12.86 12.02
N GLY A 121 20.03 13.98 11.31
CA GLY A 121 20.45 15.25 11.90
C GLY A 121 19.30 16.07 12.52
N ASP A 122 18.06 15.76 12.15
CA ASP A 122 16.85 16.37 12.69
C ASP A 122 16.37 15.58 13.92
N GLU A 123 16.21 16.25 15.06
CA GLU A 123 15.75 15.64 16.31
C GLU A 123 14.39 14.95 16.15
N GLU A 124 13.47 15.53 15.39
CA GLU A 124 12.12 14.96 15.19
C GLU A 124 12.20 13.63 14.43
N ASN A 125 13.05 13.55 13.40
CA ASN A 125 13.24 12.32 12.64
C ASN A 125 14.05 11.29 13.42
N LEU A 126 15.01 11.73 14.22
CA LEU A 126 15.79 10.85 15.11
C LEU A 126 14.87 10.18 16.15
N GLU A 127 13.85 10.90 16.64
CA GLU A 127 12.84 10.34 17.55
C GLU A 127 12.02 9.20 16.94
N ARG A 128 11.92 9.15 15.61
CA ARG A 128 11.22 8.06 14.90
C ARG A 128 12.04 6.77 14.88
N ILE A 129 13.37 6.87 14.97
CA ILE A 129 14.26 5.71 15.01
C ILE A 129 14.10 4.95 16.33
N PRO A 130 14.04 3.60 16.33
CA PRO A 130 13.92 2.81 17.54
C PRO A 130 14.99 3.15 18.60
N ALA A 131 14.55 3.39 19.84
CA ALA A 131 15.40 3.88 20.93
C ALA A 131 16.64 3.00 21.18
N LYS A 132 16.53 1.69 20.95
CA LYS A 132 17.61 0.71 21.11
C LYS A 132 18.83 0.98 20.23
N ILE A 133 18.64 1.56 19.04
CA ILE A 133 19.70 1.77 18.06
C ILE A 133 20.03 3.24 17.81
N ARG A 134 19.22 4.16 18.35
CA ARG A 134 19.32 5.61 18.14
C ARG A 134 20.70 6.19 18.52
N LYS A 135 21.37 5.61 19.52
CA LYS A 135 22.66 6.10 20.05
C LYS A 135 23.88 5.33 19.50
N VAL A 136 23.69 4.43 18.55
CA VAL A 136 24.80 3.62 18.03
C VAL A 136 25.60 4.45 17.04
N LYS A 137 26.93 4.49 17.19
CA LYS A 137 27.82 5.33 16.37
C LYS A 137 27.75 5.04 14.87
N ASN A 138 27.44 3.81 14.48
CA ASN A 138 27.32 3.40 13.08
C ASN A 138 25.87 3.41 12.55
N LEU A 139 24.94 4.07 13.23
CA LEU A 139 23.55 4.20 12.79
C LEU A 139 23.40 4.64 11.32
N PRO A 140 24.15 5.64 10.80
CA PRO A 140 24.09 5.99 9.39
C PRO A 140 24.28 4.80 8.43
N LEU A 141 25.30 3.96 8.69
CA LEU A 141 25.62 2.79 7.88
C LEU A 141 24.54 1.70 8.00
N LEU A 142 24.06 1.46 9.22
CA LEU A 142 22.96 0.51 9.46
C LEU A 142 21.70 0.93 8.70
N PHE A 143 21.42 2.23 8.69
CA PHE A 143 20.27 2.81 8.03
C PHE A 143 20.34 2.68 6.50
N GLU A 144 21.46 3.02 5.88
CA GLU A 144 21.67 2.80 4.44
C GLU A 144 21.53 1.31 4.08
N THR A 145 22.11 0.43 4.91
CA THR A 145 22.02 -1.02 4.70
C THR A 145 20.58 -1.52 4.78
N ALA A 146 19.78 -0.99 5.72
CA ALA A 146 18.38 -1.35 5.87
C ALA A 146 17.51 -0.89 4.69
N VAL A 147 17.82 0.28 4.12
CA VAL A 147 17.15 0.78 2.90
C VAL A 147 17.51 -0.09 1.70
N GLU A 148 18.79 -0.40 1.51
CA GLU A 148 19.26 -1.28 0.44
C GLU A 148 18.65 -2.69 0.56
N LEU A 149 18.52 -3.21 1.79
CA LEU A 149 17.81 -4.45 2.05
C LEU A 149 16.34 -4.37 1.61
N GLY A 150 15.64 -3.28 1.95
CA GLY A 150 14.26 -3.05 1.52
C GLY A 150 14.13 -3.06 -0.01
N ARG A 151 15.04 -2.36 -0.72
CA ARG A 151 15.10 -2.36 -2.18
C ARG A 151 15.25 -3.77 -2.74
N ARG A 152 16.19 -4.57 -2.21
CA ARG A 152 16.38 -5.97 -2.66
C ARG A 152 15.15 -6.83 -2.41
N LYS A 153 14.49 -6.68 -1.26
CA LYS A 153 13.25 -7.42 -0.97
C LYS A 153 12.15 -7.11 -1.97
N SER A 154 12.05 -5.86 -2.44
CA SER A 154 11.05 -5.46 -3.43
C SER A 154 11.24 -6.07 -4.82
N VAL A 155 12.43 -6.57 -5.15
CA VAL A 155 12.66 -7.39 -6.35
C VAL A 155 11.85 -8.68 -6.28
N ILE A 156 11.82 -9.30 -5.10
CA ILE A 156 11.16 -10.59 -4.86
C ILE A 156 9.67 -10.39 -4.60
N GLU A 157 9.31 -9.32 -3.89
CA GLU A 157 7.95 -8.99 -3.51
C GLU A 157 7.60 -7.55 -3.96
N PRO A 158 7.19 -7.34 -5.22
CA PRO A 158 6.89 -6.01 -5.76
C PRO A 158 5.79 -5.26 -4.99
N GLY A 159 4.87 -6.00 -4.33
CA GLY A 159 3.82 -5.43 -3.48
C GLY A 159 4.32 -4.85 -2.15
N LEU A 160 5.59 -5.05 -1.81
CA LEU A 160 6.20 -4.52 -0.59
C LEU A 160 6.31 -2.98 -0.61
N VAL A 161 6.47 -2.41 -1.80
CA VAL A 161 6.61 -0.96 -2.00
C VAL A 161 5.26 -0.39 -2.43
N VAL A 162 4.76 0.57 -1.64
CA VAL A 162 3.42 1.13 -1.88
C VAL A 162 3.52 2.50 -2.55
N PRO A 163 2.90 2.72 -3.71
CA PRO A 163 2.80 4.06 -4.30
C PRO A 163 1.87 4.95 -3.47
N GLN A 164 2.25 6.21 -3.29
CA GLN A 164 1.49 7.24 -2.61
C GLN A 164 1.55 8.54 -3.43
N GLY A 165 0.41 9.24 -3.53
CA GLY A 165 0.38 10.62 -4.01
C GLY A 165 0.68 11.60 -2.88
N TYR A 166 1.64 12.51 -3.08
CA TYR A 166 1.93 13.61 -2.17
C TYR A 166 2.15 14.90 -2.98
N GLN A 167 1.38 15.95 -2.68
CA GLN A 167 1.44 17.24 -3.39
C GLN A 167 1.39 17.13 -4.93
N GLY A 168 0.57 16.21 -5.45
CA GLY A 168 0.43 15.98 -6.89
C GLY A 168 1.61 15.25 -7.55
N ARG A 169 2.60 14.79 -6.78
CA ARG A 169 3.72 13.95 -7.25
C ARG A 169 3.61 12.54 -6.72
N VAL A 170 4.15 11.57 -7.48
CA VAL A 170 4.25 10.19 -7.03
C VAL A 170 5.45 10.05 -6.10
N GLN A 171 5.20 9.39 -4.96
CA GLN A 171 6.21 8.91 -4.05
C GLN A 171 5.97 7.43 -3.77
N TYR A 172 7.01 6.71 -3.38
CA TYR A 172 6.89 5.33 -2.92
C TYR A 172 7.18 5.22 -1.43
N LEU A 173 6.50 4.32 -0.75
CA LEU A 173 6.76 3.95 0.63
C LEU A 173 7.54 2.63 0.65
N LEU A 174 8.79 2.70 1.10
CA LEU A 174 9.65 1.54 1.28
C LEU A 174 9.73 1.18 2.77
N PRO A 175 9.36 -0.04 3.18
CA PRO A 175 9.56 -0.48 4.56
C PRO A 175 11.05 -0.62 4.90
N VAL A 176 11.46 -0.05 6.03
CA VAL A 176 12.84 -0.10 6.53
C VAL A 176 12.88 -0.96 7.79
N TYR A 177 13.77 -1.95 7.77
CA TYR A 177 13.94 -2.96 8.82
C TYR A 177 15.25 -2.71 9.56
N LEU A 178 15.20 -2.12 10.75
CA LEU A 178 16.37 -1.74 11.53
C LEU A 178 16.62 -2.66 12.71
N THR A 179 15.57 -3.11 13.41
CA THR A 179 15.69 -3.96 14.61
C THR A 179 15.19 -5.38 14.40
N ASN A 180 14.29 -5.59 13.45
CA ASN A 180 13.68 -6.89 13.16
C ASN A 180 13.53 -7.08 11.64
N MET A 181 13.83 -8.29 11.13
CA MET A 181 13.79 -8.60 9.70
C MET A 181 12.38 -8.90 9.14
N GLN A 182 11.42 -9.18 10.02
CA GLN A 182 10.04 -9.57 9.70
C GLN A 182 9.07 -8.39 9.86
N LYS A 183 9.28 -7.56 10.88
CA LYS A 183 8.46 -6.37 11.14
C LYS A 183 9.27 -5.11 10.83
N PRO A 184 8.82 -4.26 9.88
CA PRO A 184 9.50 -3.00 9.62
C PRO A 184 9.37 -2.07 10.84
N ASP A 185 10.38 -1.22 11.04
CA ASP A 185 10.38 -0.20 12.08
C ASP A 185 9.81 1.12 11.55
N LEU A 186 10.04 1.41 10.26
CA LEU A 186 9.74 2.68 9.61
C LEU A 186 9.26 2.44 8.17
N ALA A 187 8.64 3.48 7.58
CA ALA A 187 8.47 3.58 6.14
C ALA A 187 9.26 4.79 5.60
N MET A 188 10.14 4.58 4.64
CA MET A 188 10.86 5.64 3.94
C MET A 188 10.05 6.12 2.73
N THR A 189 9.91 7.43 2.60
CA THR A 189 9.35 8.07 1.41
C THR A 189 10.43 8.19 0.34
N LEU A 190 10.11 7.76 -0.87
CA LEU A 190 11.00 7.78 -2.02
C LEU A 190 10.39 8.66 -3.11
N ALA A 191 11.03 9.78 -3.40
CA ALA A 191 10.67 10.62 -4.54
C ALA A 191 11.32 10.10 -5.82
N VAL A 192 10.57 10.07 -6.91
CA VAL A 192 11.05 9.63 -8.23
C VAL A 192 11.91 10.72 -8.85
N MET A 193 13.16 10.39 -9.17
CA MET A 193 14.09 11.24 -9.90
C MET A 193 14.42 10.59 -11.25
N ASP A 194 15.24 11.26 -12.06
CA ASP A 194 15.69 10.71 -13.34
C ASP A 194 16.72 9.60 -13.12
N GLY A 195 16.28 8.34 -13.19
CA GLY A 195 17.13 7.14 -13.07
C GLY A 195 17.50 6.74 -11.64
N TYR A 196 16.91 7.34 -10.60
CA TYR A 196 17.12 6.95 -9.21
C TYR A 196 15.95 7.39 -8.31
N TYR A 197 15.94 6.92 -7.05
CA TYR A 197 15.01 7.38 -6.02
C TYR A 197 15.72 8.20 -4.95
N LEU A 198 15.07 9.27 -4.47
CA LEU A 198 15.57 10.09 -3.38
C LEU A 198 14.77 9.83 -2.10
N GLY A 199 15.45 9.31 -1.07
CA GLY A 199 14.89 9.08 0.26
C GLY A 199 15.21 10.23 1.21
N ASN A 200 14.20 11.04 1.56
CA ASN A 200 14.37 12.24 2.38
C ASN A 200 13.70 12.18 3.75
N THR A 201 12.65 11.37 3.91
CA THR A 201 11.84 11.38 5.13
C THR A 201 11.43 9.97 5.49
N CYS A 202 11.52 9.66 6.79
CA CYS A 202 10.99 8.44 7.37
C CYS A 202 9.77 8.73 8.21
N LEU A 203 8.78 7.86 8.07
CA LEU A 203 7.51 7.92 8.77
C LEU A 203 7.48 6.78 9.78
N THR A 204 7.04 7.08 11.01
CA THR A 204 6.71 6.01 11.96
C THR A 204 5.47 5.29 11.46
N LEU A 205 5.43 3.99 11.71
CA LEU A 205 4.27 3.17 11.33
C LEU A 205 3.03 3.52 12.17
N GLU A 206 3.20 4.27 13.26
CA GLU A 206 2.14 4.72 14.18
C GLU A 206 1.55 6.10 13.82
N MET A 207 2.27 6.99 13.13
CA MET A 207 1.77 8.35 12.78
C MET A 207 0.87 8.42 11.53
N HIS A 208 0.32 7.29 11.12
CA HIS A 208 -0.75 7.25 10.11
C HIS A 208 -1.96 6.41 10.58
N ILE A 209 -2.14 6.32 11.90
CA ILE A 209 -3.36 5.81 12.56
C ILE A 209 -4.36 6.94 12.71
#